data_AF-A0A8T0STH1-F1
#
_entry.id   AF-A0A8T0STH1-F1
#
_cell.length_a   1.000
_cell.length_b   1.000
_cell.length_c   1.000
_cell.angle_alpha   90.00
_cell.angle_beta   90.00
_cell.angle_gamma   90.00
#
_symmetry.space_group_name_H-M   'P 1'
#
loop_
_entity.id
_entity.type
_entity.pdbx_description
1 polymer ?
#
loop_
_entity_poly.entity_id
_entity_poly.type
_entity_poly.pdbx_seq_one_letter_code
_entity_poly.pdbx_strand_id
1 'polypeptide(L)'
;MPLSHSPAATCQLLAPSRRTRLPTPCPRAGAAPAAEAALLPAPLRADSLPRHVAVVMDGNARWARARGLPSAAGHEAGRRALEETVRLSRAWGVRALTAFAFSHENWSRPKVEVEFLMGLFERVIHESIAGFLREGIRLRVIGDSSRLPVSLQKTAREAEEATRNNSQLDLTLAISYSGRRDIVQACRSLAQKSAYSELFFTDTLWPDFGEDDYLEALVSFQSRERRFGVRKL
;
A
#
# COMPACT_ATOMS: atom_id res chain seq x y z
N MET A 1 39.41 -33.22 -82.46
CA MET A 1 38.15 -33.99 -82.53
C MET A 1 37.26 -33.57 -81.35
N PRO A 2 35.91 -33.62 -81.50
CA PRO A 2 34.95 -32.64 -80.94
C PRO A 2 34.10 -33.23 -79.78
N LEU A 3 33.09 -32.59 -79.15
CA LEU A 3 32.21 -31.41 -79.41
C LEU A 3 32.22 -30.47 -78.17
N SER A 4 31.98 -29.15 -78.16
CA SER A 4 31.05 -28.19 -78.82
C SER A 4 29.71 -27.92 -78.09
N HIS A 5 29.35 -26.63 -77.98
CA HIS A 5 28.04 -26.01 -77.66
C HIS A 5 27.78 -25.49 -76.23
N SER A 6 27.73 -24.15 -76.13
CA SER A 6 26.68 -23.40 -75.44
C SER A 6 25.51 -23.20 -76.42
N PRO A 7 24.23 -22.99 -76.01
CA PRO A 7 23.80 -21.65 -75.59
C PRO A 7 22.72 -21.63 -74.47
N ALA A 8 22.24 -20.43 -74.14
CA ALA A 8 21.29 -20.14 -73.07
C ALA A 8 19.81 -20.40 -73.41
N ALA A 9 18.98 -20.66 -72.38
CA ALA A 9 17.59 -20.20 -72.31
C ALA A 9 17.01 -20.21 -70.87
N THR A 10 16.53 -19.03 -70.47
CA THR A 10 15.43 -18.70 -69.54
C THR A 10 14.62 -19.84 -68.88
N CYS A 11 14.48 -19.80 -67.55
CA CYS A 11 13.27 -20.32 -66.89
C CYS A 11 12.89 -19.60 -65.57
N GLN A 12 11.80 -18.84 -65.63
CA GLN A 12 10.74 -18.65 -64.61
C GLN A 12 11.07 -18.14 -63.19
N LEU A 13 10.71 -16.88 -62.98
CA LEU A 13 9.93 -16.32 -61.86
C LEU A 13 9.54 -17.27 -60.70
N LEU A 14 9.95 -16.90 -59.47
CA LEU A 14 9.19 -17.18 -58.25
C LEU A 14 9.37 -16.01 -57.25
N ALA A 15 8.29 -15.70 -56.52
CA ALA A 15 8.07 -14.41 -55.87
C ALA A 15 8.95 -14.16 -54.61
N PRO A 16 9.25 -12.88 -54.28
CA PRO A 16 9.92 -12.54 -53.04
C PRO A 16 9.07 -12.90 -51.82
N SER A 17 9.72 -13.50 -50.82
CA SER A 17 9.13 -14.03 -49.60
C SER A 17 8.46 -12.94 -48.74
N ARG A 18 7.39 -13.35 -48.04
CA ARG A 18 6.54 -12.47 -47.22
C ARG A 18 7.38 -11.70 -46.19
N ARG A 19 7.35 -10.36 -46.25
CA ARG A 19 7.72 -9.52 -45.10
C ARG A 19 6.77 -9.84 -43.95
N THR A 20 7.28 -10.45 -42.89
CA THR A 20 6.58 -10.58 -41.61
C THR A 20 6.29 -9.19 -41.06
N ARG A 21 5.02 -8.77 -41.09
CA ARG A 21 4.58 -7.60 -40.32
C ARG A 21 4.75 -7.95 -38.83
N LEU A 22 5.54 -7.15 -38.12
CA LEU A 22 5.48 -7.13 -36.66
C LEU A 22 4.03 -6.80 -36.23
N PRO A 23 3.47 -7.52 -35.25
CA PRO A 23 2.11 -7.24 -34.80
C PRO A 23 2.04 -5.85 -34.18
N THR A 24 1.06 -5.07 -34.63
CA THR A 24 0.73 -3.76 -34.06
C THR A 24 0.36 -3.97 -32.58
N PRO A 25 0.86 -3.13 -31.64
CA PRO A 25 0.44 -3.25 -30.26
C PRO A 25 -1.07 -3.01 -30.17
N CYS A 26 -1.79 -3.97 -29.59
CA CYS A 26 -3.22 -3.83 -29.34
C CYS A 26 -3.47 -2.57 -28.47
N PRO A 27 -4.53 -1.79 -28.73
CA PRO A 27 -4.93 -0.73 -27.82
C PRO A 27 -5.24 -1.37 -26.46
N ARG A 28 -4.61 -0.87 -25.39
CA ARG A 28 -4.87 -1.34 -24.03
C ARG A 28 -6.34 -1.12 -23.69
N ALA A 29 -7.10 -2.21 -23.59
CA ALA A 29 -8.50 -2.15 -23.19
C ALA A 29 -8.63 -1.69 -21.74
N GLY A 30 -9.60 -0.80 -21.49
CA GLY A 30 -10.08 -0.49 -20.15
C GLY A 30 -9.11 0.31 -19.29
N ALA A 31 -9.05 1.62 -19.49
CA ALA A 31 -8.87 2.50 -18.33
C ALA A 31 -10.07 2.25 -17.41
N ALA A 32 -9.84 1.74 -16.20
CA ALA A 32 -10.87 1.70 -15.17
C ALA A 32 -11.41 3.14 -14.98
N PRO A 33 -12.72 3.32 -14.71
CA PRO A 33 -13.26 4.65 -14.50
C PRO A 33 -12.45 5.35 -13.42
N ALA A 34 -11.96 6.56 -13.72
CA ALA A 34 -11.26 7.36 -12.74
C ALA A 34 -12.22 7.55 -11.56
N ALA A 35 -11.93 6.87 -10.45
CA ALA A 35 -12.72 7.02 -9.24
C ALA A 35 -12.70 8.50 -8.89
N GLU A 36 -13.90 9.04 -8.70
CA GLU A 36 -14.21 10.45 -8.48
C GLU A 36 -13.13 11.08 -7.59
N ALA A 37 -12.23 11.83 -8.23
CA ALA A 37 -11.01 12.28 -7.59
C ALA A 37 -11.40 13.40 -6.62
N ALA A 38 -11.57 13.04 -5.34
CA ALA A 38 -11.80 14.02 -4.29
C ALA A 38 -10.69 15.07 -4.40
N LEU A 39 -11.10 16.31 -4.65
CA LEU A 39 -10.18 17.42 -4.89
C LEU A 39 -9.19 17.47 -3.73
N LEU A 40 -7.89 17.48 -4.05
CA LEU A 40 -6.83 17.59 -3.05
C LEU A 40 -7.10 18.86 -2.22
N PRO A 41 -7.38 18.75 -0.91
CA PRO A 41 -7.84 19.90 -0.14
C PRO A 41 -6.74 20.95 -0.04
N ALA A 42 -7.10 22.22 -0.24
CA ALA A 42 -6.21 23.32 0.10
C ALA A 42 -5.90 23.25 1.61
N PRO A 43 -4.64 23.38 2.05
CA PRO A 43 -3.50 23.92 1.32
C PRO A 43 -2.50 22.88 0.76
N LEU A 44 -2.88 21.60 0.61
CA LEU A 44 -1.97 20.56 0.13
C LEU A 44 -1.56 20.78 -1.33
N ARG A 45 -0.25 20.59 -1.61
CA ARG A 45 0.31 20.61 -2.96
C ARG A 45 0.69 19.20 -3.39
N ALA A 46 0.20 18.74 -4.53
CA ALA A 46 0.41 17.36 -5.01
C ALA A 46 1.90 16.98 -5.11
N ASP A 47 2.73 17.86 -5.67
CA ASP A 47 4.18 17.64 -5.86
C ASP A 47 4.97 17.50 -4.56
N SER A 48 4.40 17.98 -3.44
CA SER A 48 5.04 18.00 -2.13
C SER A 48 4.53 16.93 -1.17
N LEU A 49 3.53 16.12 -1.57
CA LEU A 49 3.00 15.03 -0.75
C LEU A 49 4.07 13.98 -0.39
N PRO A 50 3.95 13.34 0.79
CA PRO A 50 4.79 12.19 1.13
C PRO A 50 4.45 11.03 0.19
N ARG A 51 5.49 10.39 -0.37
CA ARG A 51 5.30 9.18 -1.19
C ARG A 51 4.80 7.99 -0.35
N HIS A 52 5.12 7.99 0.94
CA HIS A 52 4.76 6.95 1.89
C HIS A 52 4.47 7.57 3.27
N VAL A 53 3.32 7.27 3.84
CA VAL A 53 2.94 7.57 5.23
C VAL A 53 2.98 6.30 6.08
N ALA A 54 3.48 6.37 7.30
CA ALA A 54 3.44 5.26 8.25
C ALA A 54 2.73 5.69 9.54
N VAL A 55 1.70 4.95 9.96
CA VAL A 55 0.82 5.28 11.09
C VAL A 55 0.93 4.23 12.21
N VAL A 56 1.09 4.71 13.43
CA VAL A 56 1.00 3.89 14.66
C VAL A 56 -0.36 4.13 15.28
N MET A 57 -1.23 3.12 15.21
CA MET A 57 -2.66 3.23 15.52
C MET A 57 -2.92 3.06 17.03
N ASP A 58 -2.37 3.94 17.86
CA ASP A 58 -2.51 3.86 19.31
C ASP A 58 -3.75 4.59 19.87
N GLY A 59 -4.20 4.20 21.05
CA GLY A 59 -5.29 4.84 21.78
C GLY A 59 -6.61 4.08 21.78
N ASN A 60 -6.78 3.04 20.95
CA ASN A 60 -8.01 2.24 20.85
C ASN A 60 -8.60 1.82 22.21
N ALA A 61 -7.80 1.19 23.08
CA ALA A 61 -8.25 0.76 24.40
C ALA A 61 -8.46 1.93 25.39
N ARG A 62 -7.72 3.04 25.24
CA ARG A 62 -7.90 4.27 26.04
C ARG A 62 -9.22 4.96 25.69
N TRP A 63 -9.52 5.05 24.39
CA TRP A 63 -10.75 5.60 23.82
C TRP A 63 -12.00 4.86 24.31
N ALA A 64 -11.96 3.53 24.30
CA ALA A 64 -13.05 2.68 24.77
C ALA A 64 -13.26 2.86 26.29
N ARG A 65 -12.18 2.81 27.07
CA ARG A 65 -12.23 2.99 28.54
C ARG A 65 -12.82 4.35 28.93
N ALA A 66 -12.42 5.43 28.26
CA ALA A 66 -12.93 6.78 28.52
C ALA A 66 -14.45 6.91 28.29
N ARG A 67 -15.04 6.02 27.49
CA ARG A 67 -16.47 5.97 27.16
C ARG A 67 -17.22 4.83 27.86
N GLY A 68 -16.57 4.12 28.80
CA GLY A 68 -17.16 2.97 29.50
C GLY A 68 -17.39 1.73 28.62
N LEU A 69 -16.75 1.65 27.45
CA LEU A 69 -16.95 0.61 26.45
C LEU A 69 -15.93 -0.53 26.57
N PRO A 70 -16.27 -1.76 26.12
CA PRO A 70 -15.30 -2.86 26.00
C PRO A 70 -14.17 -2.53 25.00
N SER A 71 -12.97 -3.06 25.22
CA SER A 71 -11.79 -2.82 24.35
C SER A 71 -12.08 -3.12 22.86
N ALA A 72 -12.87 -4.17 22.60
CA ALA A 72 -13.33 -4.54 21.26
C ALA A 72 -14.01 -3.38 20.50
N ALA A 73 -14.82 -2.55 21.18
CA ALA A 73 -15.48 -1.41 20.55
C ALA A 73 -14.49 -0.32 20.13
N GLY A 74 -13.41 -0.13 20.88
CA GLY A 74 -12.31 0.78 20.52
C GLY A 74 -11.53 0.30 19.30
N HIS A 75 -11.27 -1.01 19.21
CA HIS A 75 -10.63 -1.61 18.03
C HIS A 75 -11.52 -1.57 16.79
N GLU A 76 -12.83 -1.79 16.94
CA GLU A 76 -13.81 -1.67 15.87
C GLU A 76 -13.96 -0.22 15.38
N ALA A 77 -13.80 0.77 16.26
CA ALA A 77 -13.72 2.17 15.89
C ALA A 77 -12.38 2.52 15.21
N GLY A 78 -11.27 1.97 15.69
CA GLY A 78 -9.96 2.08 15.04
C GLY A 78 -9.89 1.45 13.64
N ARG A 79 -10.69 0.41 13.35
CA ARG A 79 -10.87 -0.13 12.00
C ARG A 79 -11.42 0.95 11.06
N ARG A 80 -12.46 1.66 11.47
CA ARG A 80 -13.09 2.72 10.66
C ARG A 80 -12.13 3.88 10.39
N ALA A 81 -11.36 4.30 11.39
CA ALA A 81 -10.31 5.31 11.21
C ALA A 81 -9.20 4.86 10.22
N LEU A 82 -8.86 3.56 10.20
CA LEU A 82 -7.93 3.01 9.21
C LEU A 82 -8.53 2.98 7.79
N GLU A 83 -9.78 2.55 7.64
CA GLU A 83 -10.47 2.56 6.35
C GLU A 83 -10.57 3.97 5.77
N GLU A 84 -10.87 4.95 6.63
CA GLU A 84 -10.91 6.36 6.26
C GLU A 84 -9.51 6.89 5.88
N THR A 85 -8.47 6.57 6.67
CA THR A 85 -7.08 6.94 6.34
C THR A 85 -6.63 6.32 5.02
N VAL A 86 -7.06 5.09 4.71
CA VAL A 86 -6.80 4.40 3.42
C VAL A 86 -7.53 5.13 2.27
N ARG A 87 -8.81 5.46 2.45
CA ARG A 87 -9.64 6.22 1.49
C ARG A 87 -8.98 7.56 1.15
N LEU A 88 -8.65 8.34 2.17
CA LEU A 88 -8.02 9.65 2.05
C LEU A 88 -6.62 9.56 1.41
N SER A 89 -5.80 8.59 1.84
CA SER A 89 -4.46 8.38 1.25
C SER A 89 -4.55 8.13 -0.26
N ARG A 90 -5.46 7.25 -0.67
CA ARG A 90 -5.72 6.97 -2.08
C ARG A 90 -6.23 8.21 -2.82
N ALA A 91 -7.25 8.89 -2.27
CA ALA A 91 -7.92 10.02 -2.90
C ALA A 91 -6.98 11.22 -3.11
N TRP A 92 -6.13 11.51 -2.12
CA TRP A 92 -5.17 12.61 -2.17
C TRP A 92 -3.86 12.25 -2.90
N GLY A 93 -3.66 10.97 -3.29
CA GLY A 93 -2.52 10.54 -4.11
C GLY A 93 -1.27 10.11 -3.34
N VAL A 94 -1.37 9.86 -2.04
CA VAL A 94 -0.32 9.18 -1.26
C VAL A 94 -0.17 7.75 -1.81
N ARG A 95 1.06 7.37 -2.19
CA ARG A 95 1.29 6.13 -2.97
C ARG A 95 1.51 4.89 -2.11
N ALA A 96 1.89 5.05 -0.85
CA ALA A 96 2.03 3.96 0.09
C ALA A 96 1.57 4.36 1.50
N LEU A 97 0.95 3.42 2.21
CA LEU A 97 0.52 3.57 3.61
C LEU A 97 0.96 2.33 4.39
N THR A 98 1.68 2.50 5.49
CA THR A 98 1.98 1.41 6.43
C THR A 98 1.22 1.61 7.74
N ALA A 99 0.40 0.64 8.13
CA ALA A 99 -0.32 0.63 9.39
C ALA A 99 0.31 -0.38 10.37
N PHE A 100 0.79 0.12 11.51
CA PHE A 100 1.32 -0.73 12.59
C PHE A 100 0.18 -1.22 13.48
N ALA A 101 -0.37 -2.41 13.16
CA ALA A 101 -1.59 -2.93 13.76
C ALA A 101 -1.37 -3.77 15.02
N PHE A 102 -0.30 -4.58 15.07
CA PHE A 102 -0.03 -5.45 16.22
C PHE A 102 1.48 -5.71 16.36
N SER A 103 2.07 -5.35 17.50
CA SER A 103 3.50 -5.57 17.76
C SER A 103 3.76 -6.91 18.46
N HIS A 104 5.00 -7.38 18.45
CA HIS A 104 5.41 -8.59 19.18
C HIS A 104 5.13 -8.46 20.68
N GLU A 105 5.34 -7.28 21.26
CA GLU A 105 5.05 -6.97 22.65
C GLU A 105 3.54 -7.09 22.98
N ASN A 106 2.65 -6.95 21.98
CA ASN A 106 1.20 -7.11 22.19
C ASN A 106 0.77 -8.58 22.41
N TRP A 107 1.62 -9.58 22.17
CA TRP A 107 1.37 -10.96 22.59
C TRP A 107 1.32 -11.14 24.11
N SER A 108 1.78 -10.16 24.90
CA SER A 108 1.67 -10.15 26.37
C SER A 108 0.31 -9.69 26.91
N ARG A 109 -0.61 -9.25 26.04
CA ARG A 109 -1.97 -8.82 26.42
C ARG A 109 -2.85 -10.00 26.85
N PRO A 110 -4.00 -9.76 27.51
CA PRO A 110 -4.93 -10.82 27.87
C PRO A 110 -5.34 -11.67 26.65
N LYS A 111 -5.30 -13.00 26.81
CA LYS A 111 -5.51 -13.95 25.70
C LYS A 111 -6.79 -13.68 24.90
N VAL A 112 -7.90 -13.35 25.58
CA VAL A 112 -9.19 -13.01 24.95
C VAL A 112 -9.11 -11.77 24.04
N GLU A 113 -8.30 -10.77 24.40
CA GLU A 113 -8.07 -9.58 23.57
C GLU A 113 -7.24 -9.92 22.33
N VAL A 114 -6.22 -10.76 22.48
CA VAL A 114 -5.38 -11.23 21.37
C VAL A 114 -6.19 -12.09 20.39
N GLU A 115 -7.01 -13.03 20.89
CA GLU A 115 -7.89 -13.87 20.07
C GLU A 115 -8.92 -13.02 19.31
N PHE A 116 -9.53 -12.03 19.97
CA PHE A 116 -10.40 -11.05 19.31
C PHE A 116 -9.67 -10.29 18.19
N LEU A 117 -8.45 -9.82 18.44
CA LEU A 117 -7.67 -9.06 17.45
C LEU A 117 -7.29 -9.90 16.23
N MET A 118 -6.91 -11.17 16.41
CA MET A 118 -6.62 -12.06 15.28
C MET A 118 -7.88 -12.30 14.43
N GLY A 119 -9.03 -12.55 15.07
CA GLY A 119 -10.31 -12.72 14.38
C GLY A 119 -10.82 -11.44 13.70
N LEU A 120 -10.52 -10.27 14.27
CA LEU A 120 -10.79 -8.98 13.65
C LEU A 120 -9.93 -8.79 12.39
N PHE A 121 -8.61 -9.00 12.47
CA PHE A 121 -7.73 -8.88 11.30
C PHE A 121 -8.12 -9.84 10.17
N GLU A 122 -8.48 -11.08 10.49
CA GLU A 122 -8.90 -12.07 9.49
C GLU A 122 -10.16 -11.61 8.76
N ARG A 123 -11.17 -11.18 9.51
CA ARG A 123 -12.42 -10.66 8.96
C ARG A 123 -12.20 -9.42 8.08
N VAL A 124 -11.46 -8.43 8.59
CA VAL A 124 -11.21 -7.17 7.88
C VAL A 124 -10.44 -7.39 6.59
N ILE A 125 -9.41 -8.23 6.60
CA ILE A 125 -8.65 -8.57 5.39
C ILE A 125 -9.56 -9.25 4.37
N HIS A 126 -10.37 -10.22 4.79
CA HIS A 126 -11.29 -10.97 3.91
C HIS A 126 -12.37 -10.06 3.28
N GLU A 127 -13.06 -9.27 4.10
CA GLU A 127 -14.12 -8.35 3.65
C GLU A 127 -13.58 -7.24 2.73
N SER A 128 -12.33 -6.80 2.95
CA SER A 128 -11.72 -5.72 2.16
C SER A 128 -11.26 -6.11 0.75
N ILE A 129 -11.09 -7.40 0.43
CA ILE A 129 -10.52 -7.85 -0.87
C ILE A 129 -11.29 -7.25 -2.06
N ALA A 130 -12.62 -7.30 -2.03
CA ALA A 130 -13.46 -6.78 -3.11
C ALA A 130 -13.43 -5.25 -3.22
N GLY A 131 -13.19 -4.54 -2.11
CA GLY A 131 -12.90 -3.10 -2.11
C GLY A 131 -11.55 -2.82 -2.77
N PHE A 132 -10.49 -3.45 -2.28
CA PHE A 132 -9.13 -3.27 -2.75
C PHE A 132 -8.96 -3.56 -4.25
N LEU A 133 -9.63 -4.59 -4.78
CA LEU A 133 -9.65 -4.91 -6.21
C LEU A 133 -10.30 -3.79 -7.05
N ARG A 134 -11.46 -3.26 -6.65
CA ARG A 134 -12.14 -2.16 -7.36
C ARG A 134 -11.37 -0.85 -7.28
N GLU A 135 -10.75 -0.59 -6.14
CA GLU A 135 -10.09 0.69 -5.85
C GLU A 135 -8.64 0.75 -6.32
N GLY A 136 -8.05 -0.40 -6.68
CA GLY A 136 -6.66 -0.52 -7.12
C GLY A 136 -5.66 -0.43 -5.97
N ILE A 137 -6.06 -0.88 -4.76
CA ILE A 137 -5.21 -0.97 -3.56
C ILE A 137 -4.49 -2.32 -3.57
N ARG A 138 -3.17 -2.31 -3.36
CA ARG A 138 -2.35 -3.52 -3.21
C ARG A 138 -2.04 -3.74 -1.74
N LEU A 139 -2.49 -4.86 -1.18
CA LEU A 139 -2.21 -5.23 0.20
C LEU A 139 -0.84 -5.96 0.30
N ARG A 140 -0.13 -5.72 1.40
CA ARG A 140 0.92 -6.59 1.94
C ARG A 140 0.74 -6.75 3.44
N VAL A 141 1.06 -7.93 3.99
CA VAL A 141 1.09 -8.19 5.43
C VAL A 141 2.53 -8.53 5.83
N ILE A 142 3.07 -7.82 6.83
CA ILE A 142 4.47 -7.99 7.25
C ILE A 142 4.58 -8.27 8.76
N GLY A 143 5.62 -9.01 9.15
CA GLY A 143 5.92 -9.39 10.53
C GLY A 143 6.06 -10.91 10.70
N ASP A 144 6.08 -11.38 11.95
CA ASP A 144 6.19 -12.82 12.26
C ASP A 144 4.85 -13.54 12.02
N SER A 145 4.65 -14.00 10.78
CA SER A 145 3.45 -14.74 10.40
C SER A 145 3.30 -16.09 11.11
N SER A 146 4.38 -16.66 11.67
CA SER A 146 4.35 -17.99 12.30
C SER A 146 3.51 -18.04 13.57
N ARG A 147 3.31 -16.88 14.22
CA ARG A 147 2.47 -16.70 15.42
C ARG A 147 1.00 -16.46 15.11
N LEU A 148 0.67 -16.12 13.86
CA LEU A 148 -0.72 -15.85 13.46
C LEU A 148 -1.48 -17.18 13.30
N PRO A 149 -2.80 -17.21 13.60
CA PRO A 149 -3.63 -18.37 13.26
C PRO A 149 -3.50 -18.77 11.78
N VAL A 150 -3.53 -20.07 11.50
CA VAL A 150 -3.36 -20.61 10.13
C VAL A 150 -4.42 -20.06 9.17
N SER A 151 -5.62 -19.80 9.67
CA SER A 151 -6.71 -19.15 8.93
C SER A 151 -6.34 -17.73 8.50
N LEU A 152 -5.93 -16.87 9.45
CA LEU A 152 -5.41 -15.52 9.17
C LEU A 152 -4.20 -15.54 8.21
N GLN A 153 -3.26 -16.48 8.38
CA GLN A 153 -2.12 -16.62 7.43
C GLN A 153 -2.59 -16.93 6.00
N LYS A 154 -3.60 -17.78 5.85
CA LYS A 154 -4.17 -18.13 4.54
C LYS A 154 -4.90 -16.92 3.94
N THR A 155 -5.81 -16.30 4.69
CA THR A 155 -6.58 -15.11 4.28
C THR A 155 -5.67 -13.95 3.87
N ALA A 156 -4.57 -13.72 4.61
CA ALA A 156 -3.56 -12.72 4.25
C ALA A 156 -2.93 -13.01 2.89
N ARG A 157 -2.42 -14.24 2.66
CA ARG A 157 -1.80 -14.64 1.39
C ARG A 157 -2.75 -14.56 0.20
N GLU A 158 -4.01 -14.95 0.40
CA GLU A 158 -5.05 -14.86 -0.63
C GLU A 158 -5.31 -13.40 -1.03
N ALA A 159 -5.40 -12.49 -0.05
CA ALA A 159 -5.57 -11.06 -0.30
C ALA A 159 -4.33 -10.40 -0.95
N GLU A 160 -3.12 -10.80 -0.56
CA GLU A 160 -1.87 -10.35 -1.20
C GLU A 160 -1.80 -10.77 -2.67
N GLU A 161 -2.02 -12.06 -2.97
CA GLU A 161 -1.97 -12.58 -4.36
C GLU A 161 -3.10 -11.98 -5.22
N ALA A 162 -4.31 -11.86 -4.70
CA ALA A 162 -5.42 -11.23 -5.41
C ALA A 162 -5.11 -9.78 -5.79
N THR A 163 -4.47 -9.02 -4.88
CA THR A 163 -4.21 -7.59 -5.08
C THR A 163 -2.82 -7.25 -5.63
N ARG A 164 -1.94 -8.23 -5.91
CA ARG A 164 -0.52 -7.97 -6.24
C ARG A 164 -0.27 -7.07 -7.46
N ASN A 165 -1.21 -7.06 -8.41
CA ASN A 165 -1.12 -6.28 -9.66
C ASN A 165 -1.70 -4.87 -9.52
N ASN A 166 -2.32 -4.55 -8.36
CA ASN A 166 -2.83 -3.22 -8.07
C ASN A 166 -1.70 -2.22 -7.83
N SER A 167 -1.98 -0.93 -8.05
CA SER A 167 -0.93 0.11 -8.13
C SER A 167 -1.35 1.53 -7.76
N GLN A 168 -2.61 1.78 -7.36
CA GLN A 168 -3.05 3.11 -6.93
C GLN A 168 -2.44 3.44 -5.56
N LEU A 169 -2.62 2.55 -4.59
CA LEU A 169 -2.08 2.63 -3.23
C LEU A 169 -1.43 1.30 -2.82
N ASP A 170 -0.20 1.34 -2.30
CA ASP A 170 0.46 0.23 -1.61
C ASP A 170 0.12 0.27 -0.11
N LEU A 171 -0.84 -0.55 0.33
CA LEU A 171 -1.21 -0.70 1.75
C LEU A 171 -0.40 -1.83 2.39
N THR A 172 0.34 -1.53 3.46
CA THR A 172 1.13 -2.51 4.22
C THR A 172 0.63 -2.60 5.65
N LEU A 173 0.14 -3.76 6.07
CA LEU A 173 -0.34 -4.02 7.43
C LEU A 173 0.74 -4.78 8.22
N ALA A 174 1.28 -4.17 9.27
CA ALA A 174 2.28 -4.81 10.12
C ALA A 174 1.63 -5.52 11.31
N ILE A 175 1.72 -6.85 11.35
CA ILE A 175 1.13 -7.73 12.38
C ILE A 175 2.23 -8.65 12.91
N SER A 176 2.39 -8.73 14.24
CA SER A 176 3.50 -9.43 14.91
C SER A 176 4.87 -8.93 14.50
N TYR A 177 5.01 -7.63 14.23
CA TYR A 177 6.32 -7.02 13.95
C TYR A 177 7.16 -6.90 15.23
N SER A 178 8.46 -7.17 15.15
CA SER A 178 9.38 -7.09 16.29
C SER A 178 9.67 -5.62 16.63
N GLY A 179 8.90 -5.07 17.59
CA GLY A 179 8.65 -3.64 17.80
C GLY A 179 9.78 -2.70 17.38
N ARG A 180 10.90 -2.72 18.11
CA ARG A 180 12.01 -1.79 17.88
C ARG A 180 12.88 -2.14 16.67
N ARG A 181 13.06 -3.41 16.30
CA ARG A 181 13.94 -3.78 15.17
C ARG A 181 13.22 -3.63 13.84
N ASP A 182 11.98 -4.09 13.74
CA ASP A 182 11.23 -4.09 12.49
C ASP A 182 10.79 -2.67 12.11
N ILE A 183 10.38 -1.83 13.07
CA ILE A 183 10.15 -0.40 12.82
C ILE A 183 11.45 0.25 12.35
N VAL A 184 12.57 0.06 13.06
CA VAL A 184 13.86 0.66 12.65
C VAL A 184 14.35 0.11 11.29
N GLN A 185 14.10 -1.15 10.96
CA GLN A 185 14.45 -1.76 9.67
C GLN A 185 13.56 -1.24 8.55
N ALA A 186 12.25 -1.12 8.77
CA ALA A 186 11.29 -0.56 7.83
C ALA A 186 11.58 0.93 7.59
N CYS A 187 11.66 1.73 8.66
CA CYS A 187 12.06 3.13 8.60
C CYS A 187 13.45 3.32 7.99
N ARG A 188 14.43 2.42 8.21
CA ARG A 188 15.73 2.46 7.49
C ARG A 188 15.59 2.12 6.01
N SER A 189 14.81 1.11 5.63
CA SER A 189 14.56 0.76 4.23
C SER A 189 13.86 1.90 3.48
N LEU A 190 13.00 2.66 4.18
CA LEU A 190 12.35 3.87 3.67
C LEU A 190 13.31 5.07 3.67
N ALA A 191 14.10 5.28 4.73
CA ALA A 191 15.08 6.36 4.82
C ALA A 191 16.23 6.21 3.80
N GLN A 192 16.64 4.98 3.48
CA GLN A 192 17.59 4.69 2.41
C GLN A 192 17.02 4.96 1.00
N LYS A 193 15.69 5.07 0.87
CA LYS A 193 14.98 5.43 -0.37
C LYS A 193 14.50 6.89 -0.40
N SER A 194 14.47 7.56 0.76
CA SER A 194 14.13 8.96 0.94
C SER A 194 14.85 9.49 2.18
N ALA A 195 15.90 10.28 2.00
CA ALA A 195 16.94 10.55 3.01
C ALA A 195 16.47 11.14 4.37
N TYR A 196 15.19 11.51 4.50
CA TYR A 196 14.60 12.05 5.72
C TYR A 196 13.18 11.48 5.92
N SER A 197 12.92 10.93 7.12
CA SER A 197 11.56 10.65 7.60
C SER A 197 11.20 11.70 8.63
N GLU A 198 10.10 12.42 8.41
CA GLU A 198 9.57 13.38 9.36
C GLU A 198 8.65 12.68 10.35
N LEU A 199 8.66 13.14 11.61
CA LEU A 199 7.76 12.66 12.66
C LEU A 199 6.70 13.71 12.97
N PHE A 200 5.45 13.24 13.02
CA PHE A 200 4.28 13.98 13.47
C PHE A 200 3.65 13.21 14.64
N PHE A 201 3.18 13.95 15.64
CA PHE A 201 2.53 13.41 16.83
C PHE A 201 1.29 14.26 17.09
N THR A 202 0.18 13.59 17.42
CA THR A 202 -1.08 14.22 17.84
C THR A 202 -1.54 13.58 19.15
N ASP A 203 -2.27 14.34 19.97
CA ASP A 203 -2.95 13.84 21.16
C ASP A 203 -4.27 13.12 20.81
N THR A 204 -4.77 13.26 19.58
CA THR A 204 -5.96 12.55 19.08
C THR A 204 -5.77 11.04 19.16
N LEU A 205 -6.69 10.36 19.85
CA LEU A 205 -6.69 8.90 19.93
C LEU A 205 -7.14 8.31 18.59
N TRP A 206 -6.50 7.22 18.13
CA TRP A 206 -6.74 6.66 16.80
C TRP A 206 -8.22 6.51 16.37
N PRO A 207 -9.18 6.09 17.24
CA PRO A 207 -10.58 5.99 16.81
C PRO A 207 -11.31 7.32 16.57
N ASP A 208 -10.77 8.44 17.06
CA ASP A 208 -11.26 9.80 16.79
C ASP A 208 -10.45 10.51 15.67
N PHE A 209 -9.37 9.90 15.17
CA PHE A 209 -8.50 10.46 14.11
C PHE A 209 -9.22 10.47 12.75
N GLY A 210 -9.36 11.65 12.16
CA GLY A 210 -10.18 11.86 10.95
C GLY A 210 -9.47 12.59 9.80
N GLU A 211 -10.28 13.15 8.90
CA GLU A 211 -9.80 13.90 7.72
C GLU A 211 -8.98 15.14 8.13
N ASP A 212 -9.42 15.87 9.15
CA ASP A 212 -8.74 17.07 9.64
C ASP A 212 -7.36 16.76 10.26
N ASP A 213 -7.26 15.73 11.12
CA ASP A 213 -5.96 15.32 11.69
C ASP A 213 -4.97 14.86 10.62
N TYR A 214 -5.47 14.13 9.60
CA TYR A 214 -4.62 13.65 8.52
C TYR A 214 -4.19 14.78 7.59
N LEU A 215 -5.10 15.73 7.31
CA LEU A 215 -4.78 16.96 6.60
C LEU A 215 -3.70 17.75 7.35
N GLU A 216 -3.84 17.95 8.66
CA GLU A 216 -2.85 18.64 9.50
C GLU A 216 -1.48 17.94 9.43
N ALA A 217 -1.43 16.62 9.57
CA ALA A 217 -0.19 15.84 9.47
C ALA A 217 0.51 16.03 8.11
N LEU A 218 -0.25 16.03 7.02
CA LEU A 218 0.28 16.24 5.66
C LEU A 218 0.71 17.69 5.42
N VAL A 219 -0.02 18.68 5.94
CA VAL A 219 0.36 20.11 5.88
C VAL A 219 1.63 20.35 6.70
N SER A 220 1.71 19.77 7.90
CA SER A 220 2.91 19.80 8.76
C SER A 220 4.13 19.25 8.01
N PHE A 221 3.99 18.11 7.33
CA PHE A 221 5.04 17.56 6.45
C PHE A 221 5.44 18.52 5.31
N GLN A 222 4.47 19.17 4.65
CA GLN A 222 4.77 20.11 3.55
C GLN A 222 5.36 21.46 4.00
N SER A 223 5.17 21.84 5.27
CA SER A 223 5.67 23.10 5.84
C SER A 223 7.17 23.07 6.17
N ARG A 224 7.77 21.88 6.32
CA ARG A 224 9.16 21.71 6.77
C ARG A 224 10.17 21.95 5.66
N GLU A 225 11.21 22.74 5.96
CA GLU A 225 12.37 22.90 5.07
C GLU A 225 13.07 21.55 4.85
N ARG A 226 13.05 21.04 3.62
CA ARG A 226 13.80 19.83 3.25
C ARG A 226 15.30 20.13 3.21
N ARG A 227 15.97 19.99 4.37
CA ARG A 227 17.42 20.13 4.51
C ARG A 227 18.09 18.85 4.00
N PHE A 228 18.34 18.79 2.68
CA PHE A 228 19.05 17.70 2.00
C PHE A 228 20.55 17.64 2.37
N GLY A 229 20.89 17.53 3.66
CA GLY A 229 22.27 17.50 4.16
C GLY A 229 23.03 18.84 4.10
N VAL A 230 22.45 19.89 3.51
CA VAL A 230 23.08 21.21 3.43
C VAL A 230 23.11 21.88 4.80
N ARG A 231 24.30 21.91 5.41
CA ARG A 231 24.65 22.81 6.50
C ARG A 231 24.68 24.23 5.90
N LYS A 232 23.93 25.18 6.45
CA LYS A 232 24.18 26.60 6.14
C LYS A 232 25.60 26.91 6.61
N LEU A 233 26.45 27.35 5.68
CA LEU A 233 27.75 27.97 5.95
C LEU A 233 27.53 29.39 6.48
#